data_AF-A0A7G9LL62-F1
#
_entry.id   AF-A0A7G9LL62-F1
#
_cell.length_a   1.000
_cell.length_b   1.000
_cell.length_c   1.000
_cell.angle_alpha   90.00
_cell.angle_beta   90.00
_cell.angle_gamma   90.00
#
_symmetry.space_group_name_H-M   'P 1'
#
loop_
_entity.id
_entity.type
_entity.pdbx_description
1 polymer ?
#
loop_
_entity_poly.entity_id
_entity_poly.type
_entity_poly.pdbx_seq_one_letter_code
_entity_poly.pdbx_strand_id
1 'polypeptide(L)'
;MSSLYSKLSVLKDDENFFLNSRTNKTVKEIQKELNITIDEAMVLSIIMSYQIQDTYSTSFDSLKKDFKLQSDEYLKYLNIAYKLEKKGFIALAEERRRGRSSRISPEFNVDDMIFNKLILGYDYLDDVDFSDIYSVVKVIAELIYKKDDKKLTEFRLVSEANRVFDKLDIKEEFTKAILKYSTKEKLLLMYLIYEYIDGNSGERANRICEIFFDDLSHRARYLETILKKELDIFKDKLVQLEERSGLFDSSTDIQLTPKAIALLLQSKDKNKKQEFKAQFTKHIKFNTLKKEIFLDERIARDINQLKDVCSSKNFNKIVKDLKKANLPSGIVSIFYGFAGTGKTASVYEIAKLTKRDVLQVDISSIQSK
;
A
#
# COMPACT_ATOMS: atom_id res chain seq x y z
N MET A 1 -12.86 21.97 -34.40
CA MET A 1 -11.50 22.12 -33.86
C MET A 1 -10.77 20.81 -34.08
N SER A 2 -9.52 20.83 -34.52
CA SER A 2 -8.69 19.64 -34.62
C SER A 2 -8.46 19.06 -33.22
N SER A 3 -8.63 17.74 -33.06
CA SER A 3 -8.37 17.05 -31.79
C SER A 3 -6.89 17.14 -31.41
N LEU A 4 -6.56 17.05 -30.11
CA LEU A 4 -5.16 17.06 -29.66
C LEU A 4 -4.34 15.96 -30.35
N TYR A 5 -4.94 14.79 -30.57
CA TYR A 5 -4.40 13.71 -31.40
C TYR A 5 -3.93 14.20 -32.79
N SER A 6 -4.82 14.84 -33.55
CA SER A 6 -4.48 15.30 -34.91
C SER A 6 -3.38 16.36 -34.90
N LYS A 7 -3.38 17.26 -33.91
CA LYS A 7 -2.32 18.28 -33.76
C LYS A 7 -0.97 17.66 -33.38
N LEU A 8 -0.95 16.63 -32.53
CA LEU A 8 0.25 15.91 -32.14
C LEU A 8 0.80 15.05 -33.28
N SER A 9 -0.08 14.41 -34.04
CA SER A 9 0.31 13.48 -35.10
C SER A 9 1.15 14.10 -36.21
N VAL A 10 1.11 15.42 -36.39
CA VAL A 10 1.87 16.11 -37.45
C VAL A 10 3.16 16.77 -36.95
N LEU A 11 3.44 16.76 -35.63
CA LEU A 11 4.62 17.44 -35.09
C LEU A 11 5.94 16.81 -35.52
N LYS A 12 5.97 15.48 -35.71
CA LYS A 12 7.13 14.75 -36.24
C LYS A 12 7.53 15.21 -37.65
N ASP A 13 6.56 15.67 -38.43
CA ASP A 13 6.78 16.08 -39.82
C ASP A 13 7.20 17.57 -39.95
N ASP A 14 7.18 18.34 -38.86
CA ASP A 14 7.63 19.75 -38.84
C ASP A 14 9.14 19.83 -38.59
N GLU A 15 9.97 19.90 -39.64
CA GLU A 15 11.44 20.00 -39.51
C GLU A 15 11.90 21.15 -38.58
N ASN A 16 11.08 22.21 -38.40
CA ASN A 16 11.39 23.36 -37.55
C ASN A 16 10.72 23.29 -36.17
N PHE A 17 10.18 22.13 -35.77
CA PHE A 17 9.45 21.96 -34.51
C PHE A 17 10.22 22.50 -33.31
N PHE A 18 11.50 22.14 -33.15
CA PHE A 18 12.30 22.56 -32.00
C PHE A 18 12.56 24.08 -31.96
N LEU A 19 12.60 24.74 -33.12
CA LEU A 19 12.75 26.20 -33.22
C LEU A 19 11.45 26.93 -32.84
N ASN A 20 10.30 26.36 -33.22
CA ASN A 20 8.98 26.97 -33.06
C ASN A 20 8.20 26.46 -31.84
N SER A 21 8.70 25.45 -31.13
CA SER A 21 8.03 24.75 -30.04
C SER A 21 7.50 25.67 -28.94
N ARG A 22 8.23 26.75 -28.62
CA ARG A 22 7.86 27.72 -27.58
C ARG A 22 6.64 28.57 -27.93
N THR A 23 6.32 28.73 -29.21
CA THR A 23 5.13 29.45 -29.68
C THR A 23 4.03 28.50 -30.13
N ASN A 24 4.34 27.21 -30.28
CA ASN A 24 3.40 26.17 -30.70
C ASN A 24 2.24 26.04 -29.68
N LYS A 25 1.00 26.16 -30.18
CA LYS A 25 -0.22 26.11 -29.36
C LYS A 25 -0.40 24.75 -28.68
N THR A 26 -0.09 23.66 -29.37
CA THR A 26 -0.18 22.28 -28.86
C THR A 26 0.77 22.06 -27.69
N VAL A 27 2.00 22.55 -27.81
CA VAL A 27 3.00 22.45 -26.73
C VAL A 27 2.54 23.24 -25.50
N LYS A 28 1.97 24.45 -25.69
CA LYS A 28 1.42 25.26 -24.58
C LYS A 28 0.18 24.63 -23.94
N GLU A 29 -0.64 23.95 -24.72
CA GLU A 29 -1.81 23.18 -24.24
C GLU A 29 -1.33 22.08 -23.28
N ILE A 30 -0.38 21.24 -23.72
CA ILE A 30 0.22 20.16 -22.89
C ILE A 30 0.95 20.72 -21.66
N GLN A 31 1.70 21.82 -21.83
CA GLN A 31 2.37 22.51 -20.72
C GLN A 31 1.38 22.86 -19.59
N LYS A 32 0.22 23.42 -19.96
CA LYS A 32 -0.81 23.83 -19.02
C LYS A 32 -1.52 22.63 -18.39
N GLU A 33 -1.87 21.62 -19.18
CA GLU A 33 -2.64 20.46 -18.69
C GLU A 33 -1.86 19.55 -17.75
N LEU A 34 -0.54 19.49 -17.91
CA LEU A 34 0.36 18.67 -17.09
C LEU A 34 1.15 19.48 -16.05
N ASN A 35 1.07 20.81 -16.08
CA ASN A 35 1.82 21.72 -15.21
C ASN A 35 3.34 21.44 -15.23
N ILE A 36 3.90 21.34 -16.42
CA ILE A 36 5.33 21.08 -16.66
C ILE A 36 6.00 22.29 -17.31
N THR A 37 7.33 22.29 -17.38
CA THR A 37 8.06 23.37 -18.06
C THR A 37 7.82 23.31 -19.58
N ILE A 38 8.01 24.44 -20.27
CA ILE A 38 7.82 24.48 -21.73
C ILE A 38 8.76 23.52 -22.46
N ASP A 39 10.00 23.35 -21.98
CA ASP A 39 10.98 22.44 -22.57
C ASP A 39 10.60 20.97 -22.32
N GLU A 40 10.04 20.66 -21.15
CA GLU A 40 9.46 19.33 -20.85
C GLU A 40 8.24 19.04 -21.73
N ALA A 41 7.33 20.01 -21.88
CA ALA A 41 6.16 19.87 -22.74
C ALA A 41 6.54 19.65 -24.20
N MET A 42 7.56 20.36 -24.69
CA MET A 42 8.09 20.18 -26.04
C MET A 42 8.62 18.75 -26.26
N VAL A 43 9.49 18.25 -25.37
CA VAL A 43 10.05 16.90 -25.48
C VAL A 43 8.97 15.83 -25.34
N LEU A 44 8.02 16.01 -24.42
CA LEU A 44 6.88 15.09 -24.29
C LEU A 44 6.01 15.09 -25.55
N SER A 45 5.71 16.26 -26.12
CA SER A 45 4.87 16.40 -27.32
C SER A 45 5.48 15.66 -28.50
N ILE A 46 6.81 15.76 -28.68
CA ILE A 46 7.45 15.06 -29.80
C ILE A 46 7.50 13.55 -29.56
N ILE A 47 7.79 13.07 -28.34
CA ILE A 47 7.72 11.64 -28.02
C ILE A 47 6.30 11.10 -28.28
N MET A 48 5.26 11.83 -27.87
CA MET A 48 3.87 11.47 -28.15
C MET A 48 3.57 11.45 -29.65
N SER A 49 4.11 12.39 -30.42
CA SER A 49 3.94 12.46 -31.87
C SER A 49 4.44 11.18 -32.56
N TYR A 50 5.62 10.69 -32.18
CA TYR A 50 6.13 9.42 -32.68
C TYR A 50 5.30 8.25 -32.18
N GLN A 51 4.98 8.16 -30.89
CA GLN A 51 4.18 7.05 -30.35
C GLN A 51 2.78 6.93 -30.97
N ILE A 52 2.20 8.04 -31.45
CA ILE A 52 0.91 8.04 -32.16
C ILE A 52 1.04 7.42 -33.56
N GLN A 53 2.16 7.64 -34.23
CA GLN A 53 2.40 7.15 -35.60
C GLN A 53 3.05 5.76 -35.64
N ASP A 54 3.92 5.46 -34.68
CA ASP A 54 4.68 4.22 -34.60
C ASP A 54 3.98 3.22 -33.65
N THR A 55 3.82 1.97 -34.09
CA THR A 55 3.05 0.94 -33.36
C THR A 55 3.57 0.58 -31.97
N TYR A 56 4.86 0.80 -31.69
CA TYR A 56 5.52 0.49 -30.41
C TYR A 56 6.73 1.43 -30.21
N SER A 57 6.91 1.92 -28.98
CA SER A 57 8.06 2.66 -28.42
C SER A 57 8.96 3.49 -29.35
N THR A 58 9.09 4.78 -29.05
CA THR A 58 9.91 5.69 -29.87
C THR A 58 11.38 5.61 -29.47
N SER A 59 12.25 5.19 -30.40
CA SER A 59 13.69 5.37 -30.24
C SER A 59 14.04 6.85 -30.29
N PHE A 60 14.65 7.36 -29.21
CA PHE A 60 15.03 8.76 -29.09
C PHE A 60 16.09 9.18 -30.13
N ASP A 61 16.87 8.24 -30.68
CA ASP A 61 17.84 8.50 -31.76
C ASP A 61 17.16 8.97 -33.06
N SER A 62 15.90 8.59 -33.28
CA SER A 62 15.11 9.03 -34.44
C SER A 62 15.00 10.55 -34.48
N LEU A 63 14.89 11.20 -33.31
CA LEU A 63 14.86 12.67 -33.22
C LEU A 63 16.12 13.32 -33.77
N LYS A 64 17.29 12.68 -33.60
CA LYS A 64 18.55 13.22 -34.10
C LYS A 64 18.56 13.27 -35.63
N LYS A 65 18.03 12.23 -36.27
CA LYS A 65 18.00 12.11 -37.74
C LYS A 65 16.92 13.01 -38.34
N ASP A 66 15.71 12.93 -37.82
CA ASP A 66 14.54 13.59 -38.41
C ASP A 66 14.62 15.12 -38.26
N PHE A 67 15.16 15.61 -37.15
CA PHE A 67 15.32 17.05 -36.88
C PHE A 67 16.75 17.58 -37.10
N LYS A 68 17.66 16.76 -37.64
CA LYS A 68 19.05 17.14 -37.94
C LYS A 68 19.78 17.76 -36.73
N LEU A 69 19.51 17.25 -35.53
CA LEU A 69 19.99 17.82 -34.27
C LEU A 69 21.51 17.66 -34.12
N GLN A 70 22.17 18.72 -33.67
CA GLN A 70 23.58 18.65 -33.27
C GLN A 70 23.73 17.80 -31.99
N SER A 71 24.91 17.23 -31.76
CA SER A 71 25.16 16.34 -30.61
C SER A 71 24.83 17.00 -29.26
N ASP A 72 25.11 18.29 -29.08
CA ASP A 72 24.82 19.00 -27.84
C ASP A 72 23.31 19.25 -27.65
N GLU A 73 22.58 19.53 -28.72
CA GLU A 73 21.12 19.70 -28.70
C GLU A 73 20.42 18.38 -28.40
N TYR A 74 20.90 17.30 -29.02
CA TYR A 74 20.44 15.95 -28.74
C TYR A 74 20.60 15.60 -27.26
N LEU A 75 21.79 15.82 -26.68
CA LEU A 75 22.05 15.55 -25.26
C LEU A 75 21.19 16.43 -24.34
N LYS A 76 20.94 17.69 -24.72
CA LYS A 76 20.05 18.59 -23.99
C LYS A 76 18.62 18.03 -23.91
N TYR A 77 18.05 17.59 -25.04
CA TYR A 77 16.69 17.03 -25.07
C TYR A 77 16.61 15.66 -24.41
N LEU A 78 17.65 14.83 -24.57
CA LEU A 78 17.76 13.54 -23.88
C LEU A 78 17.78 13.71 -22.36
N ASN A 79 18.50 14.71 -21.85
CA ASN A 79 18.49 15.03 -20.41
C ASN A 79 17.10 15.46 -19.93
N ILE A 80 16.34 16.19 -20.75
CA ILE A 80 14.95 16.54 -20.44
C ILE A 80 14.06 15.29 -20.44
N ALA A 81 14.24 14.37 -21.39
CA ALA A 81 13.51 13.10 -21.41
C ALA A 81 13.78 12.29 -20.13
N TYR A 82 15.02 12.18 -19.66
CA TYR A 82 15.32 11.53 -18.38
C TYR A 82 14.72 12.25 -17.16
N LYS A 83 14.51 13.56 -17.21
CA LYS A 83 13.77 14.27 -16.15
C LYS A 83 12.28 13.92 -16.18
N LEU A 84 11.68 13.84 -17.37
CA LEU A 84 10.29 13.39 -17.56
C LEU A 84 10.12 11.94 -17.08
N GLU A 85 11.09 11.07 -17.34
CA GLU A 85 11.08 9.67 -16.90
C GLU A 85 11.12 9.56 -15.38
N LYS A 86 12.02 10.29 -14.71
CA LYS A 86 12.05 10.36 -13.24
C LYS A 86 10.76 10.91 -12.64
N LYS A 87 10.15 11.88 -13.32
CA LYS A 87 8.84 12.42 -12.96
C LYS A 87 7.68 11.51 -13.38
N GLY A 88 7.92 10.37 -14.02
CA GLY A 88 6.94 9.37 -14.44
C GLY A 88 5.94 9.86 -15.50
N PHE A 89 6.32 10.83 -16.33
CA PHE A 89 5.53 11.22 -17.50
C PHE A 89 5.74 10.29 -18.70
N ILE A 90 6.92 9.69 -18.75
CA ILE A 90 7.31 8.66 -19.71
C ILE A 90 8.02 7.53 -18.95
N ALA A 91 8.11 6.36 -19.54
CA ALA A 91 8.85 5.21 -19.05
C ALA A 91 9.80 4.72 -20.14
N LEU A 92 10.93 4.12 -19.73
CA LEU A 92 11.74 3.35 -20.66
C LEU A 92 10.92 2.16 -21.15
N ALA A 93 10.87 1.96 -22.46
CA ALA A 93 10.22 0.78 -23.02
C ALA A 93 10.94 -0.47 -22.49
N GLU A 94 10.19 -1.39 -21.89
CA GLU A 94 10.75 -2.68 -21.48
C GLU A 94 11.18 -3.43 -22.74
N GLU A 95 12.49 -3.44 -23.02
CA GLU A 95 13.07 -4.44 -23.90
C GLU A 95 12.78 -5.80 -23.28
N ARG A 96 11.77 -6.50 -23.80
CA ARG A 96 11.46 -7.92 -23.49
C ARG A 96 12.62 -8.88 -23.79
N ARG A 97 13.80 -8.37 -24.13
CA ARG A 97 15.02 -9.12 -24.41
C ARG A 97 16.12 -8.62 -23.49
N ARG A 98 16.65 -9.53 -22.67
CA ARG A 98 17.89 -9.40 -21.90
C ARG A 98 19.00 -8.75 -22.75
N GLY A 99 19.16 -7.42 -22.72
CA GLY A 99 20.14 -6.81 -23.62
C GLY A 99 20.25 -5.29 -23.62
N ARG A 100 20.59 -4.68 -22.49
CA ARG A 100 21.12 -3.30 -22.36
C ARG A 100 20.37 -2.21 -23.17
N SER A 101 19.42 -1.54 -22.50
CA SER A 101 18.91 -0.24 -22.96
C SER A 101 20.07 0.76 -23.11
N SER A 102 20.28 1.30 -24.31
CA SER A 102 21.28 2.35 -24.55
C SER A 102 20.89 3.61 -23.78
N ARG A 103 21.77 4.11 -22.91
CA ARG A 103 21.52 5.40 -22.24
C ARG A 103 21.58 6.59 -23.19
N ILE A 104 22.28 6.44 -24.31
CA ILE A 104 22.42 7.49 -25.32
C ILE A 104 21.29 7.41 -26.34
N SER A 105 20.71 6.23 -26.57
CA SER A 105 19.62 6.01 -27.53
C SER A 105 18.49 5.16 -26.91
N PRO A 106 17.84 5.65 -25.85
CA PRO A 106 16.76 4.92 -25.19
C PRO A 106 15.48 4.90 -26.04
N GLU A 107 14.61 3.96 -25.73
CA GLU A 107 13.23 3.96 -26.19
C GLU A 107 12.31 4.41 -25.06
N PHE A 108 11.41 5.35 -25.34
CA PHE A 108 10.44 5.86 -24.36
C PHE A 108 9.00 5.58 -24.79
N ASN A 109 8.15 5.34 -23.79
CA ASN A 109 6.69 5.30 -23.91
C ASN A 109 6.08 6.33 -22.95
N VAL A 110 5.00 6.98 -23.37
CA VAL A 110 4.18 7.84 -22.53
C VAL A 110 3.34 6.99 -21.60
N ASP A 111 3.22 7.41 -20.34
CA ASP A 111 2.39 6.74 -19.33
C ASP A 111 0.91 6.69 -19.74
N ASP A 112 0.26 5.55 -19.51
CA ASP A 112 -1.12 5.31 -19.95
C ASP A 112 -2.11 6.33 -19.38
N MET A 113 -1.91 6.81 -18.14
CA MET A 113 -2.82 7.81 -17.55
C MET A 113 -2.69 9.16 -18.26
N ILE A 114 -1.48 9.52 -18.69
CA ILE A 114 -1.23 10.73 -19.47
C ILE A 114 -1.77 10.57 -20.88
N PHE A 115 -1.54 9.42 -21.51
CA PHE A 115 -2.05 9.15 -22.84
C PHE A 115 -3.57 9.22 -22.87
N ASN A 116 -4.26 8.54 -21.94
CA ASN A 116 -5.72 8.56 -21.84
C ASN A 116 -6.26 9.97 -21.62
N LYS A 117 -5.61 10.74 -20.74
CA LYS A 117 -6.02 12.12 -20.45
C LYS A 117 -5.88 13.03 -21.68
N LEU A 118 -4.70 13.05 -22.31
CA LEU A 118 -4.40 13.97 -23.40
C LEU A 118 -5.05 13.54 -24.72
N ILE A 119 -5.00 12.24 -25.04
CA ILE A 119 -5.41 11.74 -26.36
C ILE A 119 -6.88 11.35 -26.39
N LEU A 120 -7.34 10.60 -25.38
CA LEU A 120 -8.72 10.13 -25.31
C LEU A 120 -9.64 11.16 -24.65
N GLY A 121 -9.09 12.21 -24.02
CA GLY A 121 -9.86 13.21 -23.28
C GLY A 121 -10.53 12.64 -22.04
N TYR A 122 -10.00 11.54 -21.50
CA TYR A 122 -10.58 10.82 -20.37
C TYR A 122 -9.65 10.91 -19.15
N ASP A 123 -10.15 11.47 -18.06
CA ASP A 123 -9.48 11.49 -16.77
C ASP A 123 -10.19 10.51 -15.82
N TYR A 124 -9.45 9.58 -15.22
CA TYR A 124 -10.02 8.62 -14.26
C TYR A 124 -10.65 9.31 -13.05
N LEU A 125 -10.29 10.57 -12.79
CA LEU A 125 -10.89 11.39 -11.74
C LEU A 125 -12.32 11.85 -12.05
N ASP A 126 -12.80 11.69 -13.28
CA ASP A 126 -14.16 12.06 -13.67
C ASP A 126 -15.20 11.06 -13.14
N ASP A 127 -14.78 9.82 -12.86
CA ASP A 127 -15.63 8.75 -12.31
C ASP A 127 -15.60 8.68 -10.78
N VAL A 128 -14.95 9.63 -10.11
CA VAL A 128 -14.76 9.61 -8.66
C VAL A 128 -15.78 10.49 -7.95
N ASP A 129 -16.55 9.90 -7.04
CA ASP A 129 -17.34 10.67 -6.09
C ASP A 129 -16.44 11.19 -4.95
N PHE A 130 -16.08 12.46 -5.02
CA PHE A 130 -15.22 13.12 -4.02
C PHE A 130 -15.94 13.48 -2.71
N SER A 131 -17.25 13.24 -2.63
CA SER A 131 -18.02 13.34 -1.38
C SER A 131 -18.11 12.00 -0.63
N ASP A 132 -17.71 10.90 -1.27
CA ASP A 132 -17.69 9.57 -0.68
C ASP A 132 -16.27 9.10 -0.33
N ILE A 133 -16.01 8.88 0.96
CA ILE A 133 -14.72 8.37 1.44
C ILE A 133 -14.36 7.02 0.80
N TYR A 134 -15.31 6.14 0.53
CA TYR A 134 -15.01 4.82 -0.03
C TYR A 134 -14.51 4.95 -1.48
N SER A 135 -15.16 5.81 -2.27
CA SER A 135 -14.74 6.15 -3.63
C SER A 135 -13.34 6.78 -3.66
N VAL A 136 -13.05 7.71 -2.75
CA VAL A 136 -11.71 8.33 -2.61
C VAL A 136 -10.66 7.29 -2.21
N VAL A 137 -10.94 6.47 -1.21
CA VAL A 137 -10.03 5.42 -0.70
C VAL A 137 -9.69 4.43 -1.81
N LYS A 138 -10.69 4.00 -2.59
CA LYS A 138 -10.50 3.07 -3.72
C LYS A 138 -9.47 3.63 -4.72
N VAL A 139 -9.64 4.88 -5.14
CA VAL A 139 -8.77 5.50 -6.15
C VAL A 139 -7.34 5.68 -5.61
N ILE A 140 -7.19 6.09 -4.36
CA ILE A 140 -5.87 6.18 -3.72
C ILE A 140 -5.21 4.79 -3.60
N ALA A 141 -5.97 3.75 -3.23
CA ALA A 141 -5.47 2.39 -3.14
C ALA A 141 -4.99 1.88 -4.52
N GLU A 142 -5.74 2.14 -5.59
CA GLU A 142 -5.32 1.82 -6.97
C GLU A 142 -4.00 2.50 -7.36
N LEU A 143 -3.79 3.76 -6.97
CA LEU A 143 -2.51 4.46 -7.19
C LEU A 143 -1.36 3.82 -6.41
N ILE A 144 -1.61 3.44 -5.14
CA ILE A 144 -0.64 2.76 -4.28
C ILE A 144 -0.28 1.38 -4.87
N TYR A 145 -1.26 0.62 -5.36
CA TYR A 145 -1.01 -0.66 -6.03
C TYR A 145 -0.20 -0.50 -7.32
N LYS A 146 -0.49 0.51 -8.14
CA LYS A 146 0.36 0.82 -9.30
C LYS A 146 1.80 1.16 -8.90
N LYS A 147 1.99 1.89 -7.79
CA LYS A 147 3.32 2.18 -7.25
C LYS A 147 4.04 0.92 -6.78
N ASP A 148 3.33 0.03 -6.11
CA ASP A 148 3.84 -1.23 -5.62
C ASP A 148 4.26 -2.19 -6.76
N ASP A 149 3.44 -2.23 -7.81
CA ASP A 149 3.71 -2.92 -9.08
C ASP A 149 4.85 -2.28 -9.91
N LYS A 150 5.48 -1.21 -9.41
CA LYS A 150 6.52 -0.42 -10.11
C LYS A 150 6.05 0.22 -11.42
N LYS A 151 4.74 0.41 -11.59
CA LYS A 151 4.13 1.11 -12.74
C LYS A 151 4.00 2.61 -12.51
N LEU A 152 4.22 3.08 -11.28
CA LEU A 152 4.14 4.49 -10.91
C LEU A 152 5.41 4.88 -10.15
N THR A 153 5.92 6.09 -10.37
CA THR A 153 7.07 6.61 -9.60
C THR A 153 6.60 7.22 -8.27
N GLU A 154 7.51 7.39 -7.29
CA GLU A 154 7.22 8.13 -6.06
C GLU A 154 6.64 9.54 -6.36
N PHE A 155 7.24 10.25 -7.32
CA PHE A 155 6.78 11.58 -7.72
C PHE A 155 5.34 11.55 -8.25
N ARG A 156 5.02 10.61 -9.14
CA ARG A 156 3.67 10.48 -9.72
C ARG A 156 2.64 10.08 -8.67
N LEU A 157 2.97 9.16 -7.76
CA LEU A 157 2.07 8.78 -6.67
C LEU A 157 1.66 10.01 -5.85
N VAL A 158 2.64 10.81 -5.40
CA VAL A 158 2.37 12.01 -4.60
C VAL A 158 1.62 13.06 -5.42
N SER A 159 1.98 13.26 -6.69
CA SER A 159 1.31 14.22 -7.56
C SER A 159 -0.15 13.84 -7.84
N GLU A 160 -0.44 12.59 -8.17
CA GLU A 160 -1.80 12.11 -8.43
C GLU A 160 -2.64 12.09 -7.14
N ALA A 161 -2.04 11.70 -6.01
CA ALA A 161 -2.70 11.79 -4.71
C ALA A 161 -3.11 13.22 -4.36
N ASN A 162 -2.25 14.22 -4.63
CA ASN A 162 -2.61 15.63 -4.47
C ASN A 162 -3.78 16.03 -5.36
N ARG A 163 -3.81 15.58 -6.64
CA ARG A 163 -4.94 15.86 -7.54
C ARG A 163 -6.27 15.30 -7.00
N VAL A 164 -6.22 14.12 -6.35
CA VAL A 164 -7.38 13.55 -5.66
C VAL A 164 -7.76 14.39 -4.44
N PHE A 165 -6.79 14.74 -3.59
CA PHE A 165 -7.04 15.49 -2.35
C PHE A 165 -7.52 16.93 -2.59
N ASP A 166 -7.09 17.57 -3.69
CA ASP A 166 -7.52 18.92 -4.08
C ASP A 166 -8.97 18.96 -4.56
N LYS A 167 -9.53 17.81 -4.99
CA LYS A 167 -10.91 17.67 -5.45
C LYS A 167 -11.90 17.26 -4.35
N LEU A 168 -11.44 16.97 -3.14
CA LEU A 168 -12.33 16.54 -2.04
C LEU A 168 -13.40 17.59 -1.70
N ASP A 169 -14.62 17.14 -1.42
CA ASP A 169 -15.67 18.05 -0.94
C ASP A 169 -15.35 18.47 0.51
N ILE A 170 -15.04 19.75 0.69
CA ILE A 170 -14.67 20.36 1.97
C ILE A 170 -15.85 20.35 2.96
N LYS A 171 -17.10 20.17 2.50
CA LYS A 171 -18.26 20.07 3.38
C LYS A 171 -18.26 18.78 4.20
N GLU A 172 -17.68 17.72 3.66
CA GLU A 172 -17.66 16.41 4.29
C GLU A 172 -16.79 16.37 5.55
N GLU A 173 -17.26 15.65 6.57
CA GLU A 173 -16.57 15.59 7.86
C GLU A 173 -15.20 14.92 7.74
N PHE A 174 -15.08 13.86 6.92
CA PHE A 174 -13.81 13.16 6.72
C PHE A 174 -12.78 14.06 6.03
N THR A 175 -13.20 14.88 5.06
CA THR A 175 -12.32 15.85 4.38
C THR A 175 -11.76 16.86 5.37
N LYS A 176 -12.62 17.45 6.21
CA LYS A 176 -12.19 18.38 7.27
C LYS A 176 -11.22 17.72 8.24
N ALA A 177 -11.47 16.45 8.59
CA ALA A 177 -10.65 15.71 9.54
C ALA A 177 -9.21 15.49 9.04
N ILE A 178 -9.03 15.31 7.72
CA ILE A 178 -7.71 15.01 7.14
C ILE A 178 -6.97 16.22 6.56
N LEU A 179 -7.65 17.36 6.34
CA LEU A 179 -7.14 18.51 5.59
C LEU A 179 -5.77 19.00 6.09
N LYS A 180 -5.58 19.04 7.41
CA LYS A 180 -4.38 19.54 8.09
C LYS A 180 -3.13 18.69 7.91
N TYR A 181 -3.28 17.42 7.51
CA TYR A 181 -2.15 16.50 7.40
C TYR A 181 -1.39 16.66 6.09
N SER A 182 -0.11 16.29 6.10
CA SER A 182 0.69 16.24 4.88
C SER A 182 0.14 15.21 3.88
N THR A 183 0.46 15.36 2.59
CA THR A 183 0.04 14.40 1.55
C THR A 183 0.45 12.96 1.89
N LYS A 184 1.64 12.77 2.47
CA LYS A 184 2.16 11.45 2.85
C LYS A 184 1.35 10.84 4.00
N GLU A 185 0.97 11.66 4.98
CA GLU A 185 0.09 11.21 6.08
C GLU A 185 -1.33 10.92 5.60
N LYS A 186 -1.87 11.72 4.67
CA LYS A 186 -3.16 11.45 4.02
C LYS A 186 -3.11 10.12 3.25
N LEU A 187 -2.05 9.88 2.47
CA LEU A 187 -1.82 8.60 1.79
C LEU A 187 -1.78 7.43 2.77
N LEU A 188 -1.04 7.56 3.87
CA LEU A 188 -0.97 6.55 4.93
C LEU A 188 -2.34 6.26 5.54
N LEU A 189 -3.12 7.30 5.87
CA LEU A 189 -4.48 7.13 6.38
C LEU A 189 -5.39 6.41 5.38
N MET A 190 -5.39 6.84 4.10
CA MET A 190 -6.21 6.21 3.06
C MET A 190 -5.86 4.75 2.85
N TYR A 191 -4.56 4.41 2.84
CA TYR A 191 -4.12 3.03 2.74
C TYR A 191 -4.58 2.20 3.94
N LEU A 192 -4.44 2.71 5.16
CA LEU A 192 -4.90 1.98 6.35
C LEU A 192 -6.43 1.86 6.42
N ILE A 193 -7.18 2.82 5.88
CA ILE A 193 -8.64 2.71 5.73
C ILE A 193 -8.98 1.58 4.74
N TYR A 194 -8.28 1.51 3.61
CA TYR A 194 -8.44 0.43 2.65
C TYR A 194 -8.18 -0.94 3.32
N GLU A 195 -7.04 -1.10 4.00
CA GLU A 195 -6.69 -2.32 4.72
C GLU A 195 -7.77 -2.72 5.74
N TYR A 196 -8.30 -1.73 6.48
CA TYR A 196 -9.38 -1.96 7.44
C TYR A 196 -10.68 -2.44 6.77
N ILE A 197 -11.04 -1.87 5.61
CA ILE A 197 -12.22 -2.28 4.84
C ILE A 197 -12.06 -3.71 4.33
N ASP A 198 -10.87 -4.08 3.85
CA ASP A 198 -10.54 -5.43 3.37
C ASP A 198 -10.40 -6.46 4.52
N GLY A 199 -10.51 -6.01 5.77
CA GLY A 199 -10.52 -6.85 6.95
C GLY A 199 -9.14 -7.18 7.50
N ASN A 200 -8.12 -6.41 7.12
CA ASN A 200 -6.80 -6.43 7.72
C ASN A 200 -6.75 -5.45 8.90
N SER A 201 -5.92 -5.75 9.90
CA SER A 201 -5.78 -4.91 11.09
C SER A 201 -4.84 -3.73 10.89
N GLY A 202 -3.97 -3.79 9.89
CA GLY A 202 -3.01 -2.76 9.50
C GLY A 202 -1.92 -3.33 8.60
N GLU A 203 -0.83 -2.59 8.44
CA GLU A 203 0.32 -2.99 7.62
C GLU A 203 1.63 -2.68 8.33
N ARG A 204 2.68 -3.46 8.03
CA ARG A 204 4.03 -3.24 8.55
C ARG A 204 4.55 -1.87 8.13
N ALA A 205 5.09 -1.11 9.09
CA ALA A 205 5.67 0.21 8.85
C ALA A 205 6.75 0.18 7.74
N ASN A 206 7.61 -0.84 7.73
CA ASN A 206 8.63 -1.02 6.70
C ASN A 206 8.02 -1.16 5.31
N ARG A 207 6.94 -1.94 5.19
CA ARG A 207 6.27 -2.21 3.93
C ARG A 207 5.68 -0.93 3.34
N ILE A 208 5.03 -0.12 4.17
CA ILE A 208 4.52 1.20 3.77
C ILE A 208 5.66 2.08 3.24
N CYS A 209 6.78 2.14 3.96
CA CYS A 209 7.95 2.92 3.52
C CYS A 209 8.51 2.42 2.18
N GLU A 210 8.59 1.11 1.98
CA GLU A 210 9.04 0.50 0.72
C GLU A 210 8.14 0.87 -0.47
N ILE A 211 6.82 0.93 -0.26
CA ILE A 211 5.88 1.34 -1.30
C ILE A 211 6.05 2.83 -1.60
N PHE A 212 6.04 3.67 -0.57
CA PHE A 212 5.95 5.13 -0.72
C PHE A 212 7.23 5.77 -1.24
N PHE A 213 8.40 5.19 -0.94
CA PHE A 213 9.69 5.79 -1.26
C PHE A 213 10.52 4.88 -2.14
N ASP A 214 11.16 5.45 -3.17
CA ASP A 214 12.09 4.70 -4.01
C ASP A 214 13.51 4.69 -3.41
N ASP A 215 13.89 5.78 -2.73
CA ASP A 215 15.21 5.95 -2.12
C ASP A 215 15.31 5.34 -0.71
N LEU A 216 16.39 4.59 -0.46
CA LEU A 216 16.64 3.92 0.82
C LEU A 216 16.78 4.91 1.99
N SER A 217 17.40 6.07 1.75
CA SER A 217 17.60 7.06 2.81
C SER A 217 16.27 7.72 3.20
N HIS A 218 15.38 7.98 2.23
CA HIS A 218 14.01 8.43 2.51
C HIS A 218 13.20 7.39 3.26
N ARG A 219 13.29 6.10 2.88
CA ARG A 219 12.64 4.99 3.60
C ARG A 219 13.06 4.96 5.07
N ALA A 220 14.36 4.97 5.34
CA ALA A 220 14.91 4.87 6.68
C ALA A 220 14.49 6.07 7.56
N ARG A 221 14.58 7.29 7.03
CA ARG A 221 14.15 8.50 7.74
C ARG A 221 12.66 8.46 8.08
N TYR A 222 11.81 8.12 7.11
CA TYR A 222 10.36 8.09 7.34
C TYR A 222 9.95 7.00 8.31
N LEU A 223 10.59 5.82 8.22
CA LEU A 223 10.40 4.75 9.19
C LEU A 223 10.77 5.19 10.61
N GLU A 224 11.90 5.87 10.79
CA GLU A 224 12.31 6.40 12.10
C GLU A 224 11.26 7.37 12.67
N THR A 225 10.73 8.27 11.84
CA THR A 225 9.64 9.20 12.21
C THR A 225 8.36 8.44 12.62
N ILE A 226 8.01 7.36 11.93
CA ILE A 226 6.89 6.48 12.30
C ILE A 226 7.13 5.82 13.65
N LEU A 227 8.29 5.19 13.84
CA LEU A 227 8.62 4.44 15.07
C LEU A 227 8.69 5.37 16.30
N LYS A 228 9.17 6.60 16.11
CA LYS A 228 9.14 7.65 17.12
C LYS A 228 7.77 8.31 17.31
N LYS A 229 6.77 7.94 16.49
CA LYS A 229 5.39 8.48 16.52
C LYS A 229 5.35 10.01 16.34
N GLU A 230 6.21 10.53 15.47
CA GLU A 230 6.40 11.97 15.27
C GLU A 230 5.42 12.59 14.26
N LEU A 231 4.77 11.77 13.41
CA LEU A 231 3.74 12.24 12.48
C LEU A 231 2.51 12.77 13.25
N ASP A 232 1.84 13.77 12.71
CA ASP A 232 0.70 14.42 13.36
C ASP A 232 -0.50 13.47 13.49
N ILE A 233 -0.65 12.52 12.55
CA ILE A 233 -1.66 11.45 12.66
C ILE A 233 -1.46 10.54 13.88
N PHE A 234 -0.22 10.38 14.39
CA PHE A 234 0.05 9.69 15.66
C PHE A 234 -0.28 10.58 16.86
N LYS A 235 0.12 11.85 16.82
CA LYS A 235 -0.16 12.83 17.90
C LYS A 235 -1.66 12.99 18.12
N ASP A 236 -2.43 13.00 17.03
CA ASP A 236 -3.89 13.07 17.06
C ASP A 236 -4.57 11.72 17.36
N LYS A 237 -3.79 10.65 17.56
CA LYS A 237 -4.27 9.30 17.87
C LYS A 237 -5.20 8.74 16.79
N LEU A 238 -4.94 9.03 15.52
CA LEU A 238 -5.65 8.41 14.40
C LEU A 238 -5.06 7.04 14.03
N VAL A 239 -3.75 6.90 14.22
CA VAL A 239 -3.03 5.64 14.04
C VAL A 239 -2.29 5.24 15.31
N GLN A 240 -2.00 3.95 15.45
CA GLN A 240 -1.20 3.39 16.53
C GLN A 240 -0.28 2.29 16.01
N LEU A 241 0.80 2.04 16.74
CA LEU A 241 1.70 0.91 16.49
C LEU A 241 1.20 -0.29 17.32
N GLU A 242 1.13 -1.49 16.73
CA GLU A 242 0.83 -2.71 17.48
C GLU A 242 1.97 -2.97 18.48
N GLU A 243 1.63 -3.08 19.78
CA GLU A 243 2.60 -3.40 20.84
C GLU A 243 3.00 -4.87 20.77
N ARG A 244 3.91 -5.21 19.84
CA ARG A 244 4.68 -6.45 19.96
C ARG A 244 6.00 -6.14 20.65
N SER A 245 6.16 -6.72 21.84
CA SER A 245 7.30 -6.54 22.73
C SER A 245 8.60 -7.05 22.07
N GLY A 246 9.35 -6.17 21.43
CA GLY A 246 10.70 -6.44 20.95
C GLY A 246 11.36 -5.16 20.45
N LEU A 247 12.44 -4.74 21.12
CA LEU A 247 13.20 -3.51 20.82
C LEU A 247 13.84 -3.47 19.41
N PHE A 248 13.72 -4.55 18.64
CA PHE A 248 14.29 -4.71 17.30
C PHE A 248 13.37 -5.48 16.35
N ASP A 249 12.06 -5.52 16.62
CA ASP A 249 11.15 -6.14 15.65
C ASP A 249 10.82 -5.16 14.53
N SER A 250 11.42 -5.40 13.37
CA SER A 250 11.11 -4.70 12.13
C SER A 250 9.67 -4.92 11.65
N SER A 251 8.88 -5.77 12.32
CA SER A 251 7.45 -5.98 12.08
C SER A 251 6.55 -5.17 13.02
N THR A 252 6.79 -3.88 13.15
CA THR A 252 5.81 -3.01 13.80
C THR A 252 4.70 -2.69 12.82
N ASP A 253 3.49 -3.17 13.11
CA ASP A 253 2.30 -2.87 12.31
C ASP A 253 1.73 -1.50 12.71
N ILE A 254 1.37 -0.70 11.70
CA ILE A 254 0.61 0.53 11.87
C ILE A 254 -0.86 0.20 11.64
N GLN A 255 -1.72 0.59 12.57
CA GLN A 255 -3.15 0.30 12.54
C GLN A 255 -3.97 1.57 12.77
N LEU A 256 -5.18 1.64 12.21
CA LEU A 256 -6.14 2.67 12.58
C LEU A 256 -6.59 2.47 14.04
N THR A 257 -6.74 3.58 14.75
CA THR A 257 -7.37 3.53 16.08
C THR A 257 -8.90 3.46 15.94
N PRO A 258 -9.60 2.99 16.99
CA PRO A 258 -11.06 3.09 17.04
C PRO A 258 -11.57 4.53 16.87
N LYS A 259 -10.78 5.52 17.32
CA LYS A 259 -11.07 6.95 17.13
C LYS A 259 -11.08 7.32 15.65
N ALA A 260 -10.07 6.90 14.88
CA ALA A 260 -10.03 7.17 13.44
C ALA A 260 -11.18 6.50 12.70
N ILE A 261 -11.48 5.24 13.01
CA ILE A 261 -12.59 4.51 12.38
C ILE A 261 -13.93 5.22 12.61
N ALA A 262 -14.20 5.68 13.84
CA ALA A 262 -15.41 6.42 14.15
C ALA A 262 -15.44 7.80 13.48
N LEU A 263 -14.31 8.50 13.43
CA LEU A 263 -14.20 9.85 12.88
C LEU A 263 -14.27 9.88 11.34
N LEU A 264 -13.56 8.97 10.68
CA LEU A 264 -13.36 9.01 9.23
C LEU A 264 -14.45 8.24 8.47
N LEU A 265 -14.86 7.08 8.99
CA LEU A 265 -15.85 6.23 8.32
C LEU A 265 -17.28 6.47 8.81
N GLN A 266 -17.48 7.40 9.76
CA GLN A 266 -18.74 7.64 10.47
C GLN A 266 -19.43 6.36 10.97
N SER A 267 -18.66 5.27 11.11
CA SER A 267 -19.21 3.97 11.46
C SER A 267 -19.56 4.01 12.93
N LYS A 268 -20.86 3.84 13.22
CA LYS A 268 -21.34 3.60 14.60
C LYS A 268 -20.96 2.20 15.10
N ASP A 269 -20.25 1.42 14.29
CA ASP A 269 -19.83 0.06 14.59
C ASP A 269 -18.66 0.02 15.57
N LYS A 270 -18.98 0.29 16.83
CA LYS A 270 -18.12 -0.05 17.99
C LYS A 270 -17.91 -1.57 18.15
N ASN A 271 -18.51 -2.40 17.29
CA ASN A 271 -18.69 -3.83 17.50
C ASN A 271 -18.13 -4.75 16.40
N LYS A 272 -17.34 -4.25 15.42
CA LYS A 272 -16.44 -5.16 14.68
C LYS A 272 -15.35 -5.63 15.66
N LYS A 273 -15.67 -6.61 16.50
CA LYS A 273 -14.66 -7.45 17.15
C LYS A 273 -13.88 -8.05 15.99
N GLN A 274 -12.65 -7.57 15.80
CA GLN A 274 -11.70 -8.20 14.89
C GLN A 274 -11.71 -9.70 15.22
N GLU A 275 -12.20 -10.51 14.27
CA GLU A 275 -11.99 -11.94 14.37
C GLU A 275 -10.48 -12.16 14.22
N PHE A 276 -9.88 -12.75 15.23
CA PHE A 276 -8.48 -13.13 15.21
C PHE A 276 -8.24 -14.10 14.04
N LYS A 277 -7.64 -13.60 12.96
CA LYS A 277 -7.16 -14.44 11.86
C LYS A 277 -5.72 -14.86 12.16
N ALA A 278 -5.54 -16.06 12.69
CA ALA A 278 -4.21 -16.62 12.80
C ALA A 278 -3.71 -17.13 11.44
N GLN A 279 -2.49 -16.70 11.06
CA GLN A 279 -1.83 -17.14 9.82
C GLN A 279 -1.35 -18.59 9.88
N PHE A 280 -1.00 -19.08 11.08
CA PHE A 280 -0.43 -20.42 11.30
C PHE A 280 -1.23 -21.30 12.27
N THR A 281 -2.37 -20.81 12.73
CA THR A 281 -3.19 -21.53 13.72
C THR A 281 -4.63 -21.61 13.27
N LYS A 282 -5.23 -22.77 13.43
CA LYS A 282 -6.68 -22.92 13.29
C LYS A 282 -7.34 -22.40 14.57
N HIS A 283 -8.10 -21.31 14.45
CA HIS A 283 -8.92 -20.78 15.55
C HIS A 283 -10.19 -21.61 15.69
N ILE A 284 -10.35 -22.26 16.84
CA ILE A 284 -11.52 -23.08 17.16
C ILE A 284 -12.24 -22.42 18.34
N LYS A 285 -13.44 -21.90 18.07
CA LYS A 285 -14.25 -21.25 19.09
C LYS A 285 -14.80 -22.28 20.08
N PHE A 286 -14.71 -22.01 21.38
CA PHE A 286 -15.12 -22.98 22.41
C PHE A 286 -16.59 -23.43 22.27
N ASN A 287 -17.45 -22.55 21.75
CA ASN A 287 -18.87 -22.80 21.54
C ASN A 287 -19.19 -23.67 20.30
N THR A 288 -18.20 -23.92 19.42
CA THR A 288 -18.35 -24.77 18.24
C THR A 288 -18.01 -26.25 18.50
N LEU A 289 -17.45 -26.55 19.68
CA LEU A 289 -17.06 -27.90 20.08
C LEU A 289 -18.31 -28.73 20.47
N LYS A 290 -18.61 -29.80 19.72
CA LYS A 290 -19.77 -30.72 19.96
C LYS A 290 -19.52 -31.77 21.07
N LYS A 291 -20.61 -32.46 21.43
CA LYS A 291 -20.99 -33.13 22.70
C LYS A 291 -20.02 -34.14 23.38
N GLU A 292 -20.22 -34.21 24.70
CA GLU A 292 -19.71 -35.09 25.77
C GLU A 292 -18.75 -36.23 25.39
N ILE A 293 -17.52 -36.12 25.89
CA ILE A 293 -16.52 -37.18 25.84
C ILE A 293 -16.68 -38.00 27.12
N PHE A 294 -16.86 -39.31 26.99
CA PHE A 294 -16.75 -40.23 28.12
C PHE A 294 -15.26 -40.38 28.47
N LEU A 295 -14.86 -39.68 29.53
CA LEU A 295 -13.50 -39.73 30.07
C LEU A 295 -13.48 -40.73 31.23
N ASP A 296 -12.42 -41.51 31.33
CA ASP A 296 -12.21 -42.32 32.53
C ASP A 296 -12.00 -41.41 33.77
N GLU A 297 -12.20 -41.96 34.97
CA GLU A 297 -12.13 -41.19 36.21
C GLU A 297 -10.77 -40.51 36.43
N ARG A 298 -9.67 -41.07 35.92
CA ARG A 298 -8.34 -40.50 36.10
C ARG A 298 -8.16 -39.27 35.23
N ILE A 299 -8.48 -39.40 33.94
CA ILE A 299 -8.43 -38.29 32.99
C ILE A 299 -9.40 -37.17 33.39
N ALA A 300 -10.57 -37.53 33.92
CA ALA A 300 -11.53 -36.55 34.43
C ALA A 300 -10.97 -35.75 35.63
N ARG A 301 -10.19 -36.38 36.53
CA ARG A 301 -9.53 -35.67 37.64
C ARG A 301 -8.46 -34.69 37.12
N ASP A 302 -7.62 -35.13 36.18
CA ASP A 302 -6.56 -34.29 35.61
C ASP A 302 -7.14 -33.09 34.85
N ILE A 303 -8.22 -33.29 34.08
CA ILE A 303 -8.94 -32.22 33.40
C ILE A 303 -9.55 -31.23 34.39
N ASN A 304 -10.13 -31.71 35.49
CA ASN A 304 -10.69 -30.82 36.52
C ASN A 304 -9.59 -29.99 37.21
N GLN A 305 -8.42 -30.58 37.47
CA GLN A 305 -7.29 -29.83 38.01
C GLN A 305 -6.82 -28.73 37.06
N LEU A 306 -6.71 -29.04 35.76
CA LEU A 306 -6.35 -28.04 34.74
C LEU A 306 -7.43 -26.97 34.57
N LYS A 307 -8.70 -27.33 34.62
CA LYS A 307 -9.83 -26.38 34.61
C LYS A 307 -9.72 -25.40 35.77
N ASP A 308 -9.45 -25.89 36.98
CA ASP A 308 -9.33 -25.04 38.16
C ASP A 308 -8.15 -24.09 38.06
N VAL A 309 -7.00 -24.58 37.56
CA VAL A 309 -5.81 -23.78 37.27
C VAL A 309 -6.07 -22.72 36.19
N CYS A 310 -6.80 -23.07 35.13
CA CYS A 310 -7.12 -22.18 34.01
C CYS A 310 -8.33 -21.27 34.27
N SER A 311 -9.03 -21.39 35.41
CA SER A 311 -10.10 -20.48 35.80
C SER A 311 -9.56 -19.05 35.98
N SER A 312 -10.33 -18.03 35.63
CA SER A 312 -9.84 -16.64 35.60
C SER A 312 -9.24 -16.17 36.93
N LYS A 313 -9.83 -16.60 38.06
CA LYS A 313 -9.36 -16.23 39.41
C LYS A 313 -8.02 -16.89 39.74
N ASN A 314 -7.89 -18.19 39.53
CA ASN A 314 -6.68 -18.93 39.87
C ASN A 314 -5.55 -18.66 38.87
N PHE A 315 -5.87 -18.57 37.59
CA PHE A 315 -4.90 -18.21 36.56
C PHE A 315 -4.22 -16.87 36.88
N ASN A 316 -5.01 -15.83 37.19
CA ASN A 316 -4.45 -14.52 37.54
C ASN A 316 -3.61 -14.55 38.81
N LYS A 317 -4.00 -15.37 39.81
CA LYS A 317 -3.20 -15.57 41.03
C LYS A 317 -1.86 -16.24 40.70
N ILE A 318 -1.89 -17.34 39.95
CA ILE A 318 -0.69 -18.10 39.54
C ILE A 318 0.26 -17.21 38.73
N VAL A 319 -0.25 -16.46 37.76
CA VAL A 319 0.53 -15.50 36.96
C VAL A 319 1.18 -14.44 37.84
N LYS A 320 0.45 -13.91 38.84
CA LYS A 320 0.99 -12.92 39.78
C LYS A 320 2.09 -13.49 40.67
N ASP A 321 1.92 -14.70 41.15
CA ASP A 321 2.90 -15.38 42.02
C ASP A 321 4.16 -15.77 41.22
N LEU A 322 4.01 -16.24 39.98
CA LEU A 322 5.13 -16.51 39.06
C LEU A 322 5.93 -15.24 38.74
N LYS A 323 5.25 -14.12 38.45
CA LYS A 323 5.91 -12.83 38.22
C LYS A 323 6.69 -12.34 39.43
N LYS A 324 6.13 -12.48 40.65
CA LYS A 324 6.84 -12.15 41.89
C LYS A 324 8.10 -13.00 42.10
N ALA A 325 8.07 -14.24 41.63
CA ALA A 325 9.20 -15.17 41.71
C ALA A 325 10.18 -15.06 40.51
N ASN A 326 10.00 -14.08 39.61
CA ASN A 326 10.80 -13.93 38.39
C ASN A 326 10.77 -15.15 37.45
N LEU A 327 9.64 -15.89 37.43
CA LEU A 327 9.43 -17.08 36.60
C LEU A 327 8.54 -16.77 35.37
N PRO A 328 8.63 -17.58 34.30
CA PRO A 328 7.74 -17.46 33.14
C PRO A 328 6.28 -17.50 33.56
N SER A 329 5.52 -16.49 33.14
CA SER A 329 4.15 -16.26 33.63
C SER A 329 3.05 -17.02 32.85
N GLY A 330 3.39 -18.20 32.31
CA GLY A 330 2.51 -19.05 31.54
C GLY A 330 2.38 -20.45 32.15
N ILE A 331 1.26 -21.12 31.90
CA ILE A 331 1.09 -22.54 32.24
C ILE A 331 1.32 -23.35 30.97
N VAL A 332 2.26 -24.28 31.05
CA VAL A 332 2.59 -25.21 29.97
C VAL A 332 2.18 -26.61 30.42
N SER A 333 1.48 -27.33 29.57
CA SER A 333 1.03 -28.71 29.86
C SER A 333 1.32 -29.60 28.65
N ILE A 334 1.91 -30.77 28.92
CA ILE A 334 2.24 -31.76 27.89
C ILE A 334 1.32 -32.96 28.09
N PHE A 335 0.50 -33.26 27.09
CA PHE A 335 -0.39 -34.42 27.07
C PHE A 335 0.33 -35.56 26.35
N TYR A 336 0.63 -36.65 27.07
CA TYR A 336 1.34 -37.82 26.54
C TYR A 336 0.47 -39.10 26.66
N GLY A 337 0.77 -40.11 25.85
CA GLY A 337 0.02 -41.38 25.79
C GLY A 337 -0.03 -41.98 24.39
N PHE A 338 -0.61 -43.17 24.23
CA PHE A 338 -0.78 -43.83 22.93
C PHE A 338 -1.70 -43.05 21.98
N ALA A 339 -1.64 -43.33 20.68
CA ALA A 339 -2.56 -42.74 19.72
C ALA A 339 -4.01 -43.15 20.06
N GLY A 340 -4.96 -42.21 19.94
CA GLY A 340 -6.37 -42.46 20.25
C GLY A 340 -6.76 -42.36 21.73
N THR A 341 -5.84 -42.10 22.66
CA THR A 341 -6.16 -41.97 24.11
C THR A 341 -6.78 -40.63 24.52
N GLY A 342 -7.43 -39.93 23.58
CA GLY A 342 -8.18 -38.72 23.90
C GLY A 342 -7.36 -37.43 24.16
N LYS A 343 -6.05 -37.38 23.94
CA LYS A 343 -5.21 -36.17 24.18
C LYS A 343 -5.80 -34.88 23.60
N THR A 344 -6.14 -34.89 22.31
CA THR A 344 -6.76 -33.74 21.63
C THR A 344 -8.17 -33.45 22.17
N ALA A 345 -8.91 -34.50 22.50
CA ALA A 345 -10.24 -34.39 23.08
C ALA A 345 -10.20 -33.71 24.47
N SER A 346 -9.20 -34.02 25.30
CA SER A 346 -8.97 -33.38 26.60
C SER A 346 -8.72 -31.88 26.47
N VAL A 347 -7.96 -31.43 25.45
CA VAL A 347 -7.74 -30.01 25.18
C VAL A 347 -9.05 -29.29 24.85
N TYR A 348 -9.90 -29.91 24.03
CA TYR A 348 -11.21 -29.36 23.68
C TYR A 348 -12.16 -29.32 24.88
N GLU A 349 -12.12 -30.33 25.77
CA GLU A 349 -12.93 -30.33 26.98
C GLU A 349 -12.50 -29.23 27.97
N ILE A 350 -11.19 -29.03 28.17
CA ILE A 350 -10.66 -27.93 28.99
C ILE A 350 -11.10 -26.58 28.42
N ALA A 351 -10.98 -26.40 27.10
CA ALA A 351 -11.40 -25.18 26.40
C ALA A 351 -12.88 -24.85 26.63
N LYS A 352 -13.74 -25.87 26.54
CA LYS A 352 -15.18 -25.76 26.80
C LYS A 352 -15.47 -25.40 28.25
N LEU A 353 -14.86 -26.10 29.20
CA LEU A 353 -15.07 -25.89 30.64
C LEU A 353 -14.57 -24.52 31.12
N THR A 354 -13.54 -23.98 30.47
CA THR A 354 -12.94 -22.68 30.80
C THR A 354 -13.47 -21.52 29.94
N LYS A 355 -14.32 -21.81 28.94
CA LYS A 355 -14.82 -20.86 27.93
C LYS A 355 -13.69 -20.11 27.21
N ARG A 356 -12.64 -20.83 26.84
CA ARG A 356 -11.47 -20.30 26.11
C ARG A 356 -11.40 -20.91 24.73
N ASP A 357 -11.12 -20.09 23.73
CA ASP A 357 -10.90 -20.58 22.36
C ASP A 357 -9.57 -21.33 22.27
N VAL A 358 -9.48 -22.24 21.31
CA VAL A 358 -8.26 -23.01 21.03
C VAL A 358 -7.59 -22.44 19.77
N LEU A 359 -6.31 -22.12 19.89
CA LEU A 359 -5.45 -21.82 18.75
C LEU A 359 -4.62 -23.06 18.46
N GLN A 360 -5.05 -23.85 17.47
CA GLN A 360 -4.41 -25.11 17.15
C GLN A 360 -3.32 -24.91 16.10
N VAL A 361 -2.12 -25.36 16.43
CA VAL A 361 -0.95 -25.35 15.54
C VAL A 361 -0.62 -26.78 15.15
N ASP A 362 -0.45 -27.04 13.86
CA ASP A 362 0.09 -28.32 13.38
C ASP A 362 1.59 -28.15 13.15
N ILE A 363 2.42 -28.88 13.91
CA ILE A 363 3.88 -28.80 13.82
C ILE A 363 4.37 -29.21 12.43
N SER A 364 3.66 -30.11 11.74
CA SER A 364 3.99 -30.50 10.36
C SER A 364 3.85 -29.33 9.38
N SER A 365 2.95 -28.39 9.65
CA SER A 365 2.74 -27.18 8.84
C SER A 365 3.79 -26.08 9.07
N ILE A 366 4.61 -26.20 10.12
CA ILE A 366 5.66 -25.22 10.46
C ILE A 366 7.03 -25.64 9.90
N GLN A 367 7.30 -26.93 9.75
CA GLN A 367 8.62 -27.43 9.34
C GLN A 367 8.90 -27.43 7.82
N SER A 368 7.92 -27.10 6.96
CA SER A 368 8.09 -27.20 5.49
C SER A 368 8.43 -25.90 4.76
N LYS A 369 8.97 -24.87 5.44
CA LYS A 369 9.45 -23.65 4.76
C LYS A 369 10.79 -23.17 5.30
#